data_AF-A0A0F0I2W9-F1
#
_entry.id   AF-A0A0F0I2W9-F1
#
_cell.length_a   1.000
_cell.length_b   1.000
_cell.length_c   1.000
_cell.angle_alpha   90.00
_cell.angle_beta   90.00
_cell.angle_gamma   90.00
#
_symmetry.space_group_name_H-M   'P 1'
#
loop_
_entity.id
_entity.type
_entity.pdbx_description
1 polymer ?
#
loop_
_entity_poly.entity_id
_entity_poly.type
_entity_poly.pdbx_seq_one_letter_code
_entity_poly.pdbx_strand_id
1 'polypeptide(L)'
;MEISQLYIYPIKSLREVAVPEAVLTSTGFEYDRRFMLLKVNQGDDGVETLQNMHVPHFPEMSLFLTDIVFPTEGKKNGKIIVTYRPPGVKDNGNPQITTLEVPLEPDVQGLEELTVTMHQSPTRGYHMGSKYNDWFSQCFGYKVVLVYLGPHWRRVLGSFPPGKSQAHREQATPLVSKRSATVLALLSLLLNIGVPLGQREISSFTLLVLVTITVAVFVTIGANRYGSGCGKRKEERITFADTAPYLMISETSVDNVSARLAGDKAMDLRKTRPNIVISGARTAFEEDFWAELMVGEKIRLLLTANCIRCQSLNVDYMTGKMGTGDSGNILKKLMKDRRVDKGARFSPVFGRYVFLDRDCENASIRVGEEVTVSRRVEERTTYGEHNPRFIGLA
;
A
#
# COMPACT_ATOMS: atom_id res chain seq x y z
N MET A 1 17.87 10.09 8.87
CA MET A 1 16.73 9.26 9.35
C MET A 1 17.16 7.82 9.16
N GLU A 2 16.53 6.89 9.86
CA GLU A 2 16.84 5.46 9.72
C GLU A 2 15.58 4.62 9.92
N ILE A 3 15.64 3.37 9.48
CA ILE A 3 14.60 2.38 9.77
C ILE A 3 14.74 1.97 11.23
N SER A 4 13.76 2.30 12.07
CA SER A 4 13.79 1.89 13.47
C SER A 4 13.11 0.55 13.72
N GLN A 5 12.07 0.21 12.94
CA GLN A 5 11.34 -1.05 13.07
C GLN A 5 10.81 -1.53 11.72
N LEU A 6 10.78 -2.86 11.56
CA LEU A 6 10.17 -3.56 10.43
C LEU A 6 9.15 -4.57 10.95
N TYR A 7 7.99 -4.62 10.30
CA TYR A 7 6.90 -5.51 10.66
C TYR A 7 6.32 -6.26 9.45
N ILE A 8 6.11 -7.56 9.64
CA ILE A 8 5.41 -8.44 8.71
C ILE A 8 4.08 -8.87 9.36
N TYR A 9 3.00 -8.88 8.57
CA TYR A 9 1.68 -9.33 9.01
C TYR A 9 1.25 -10.56 8.21
N PRO A 10 1.75 -11.78 8.51
CA PRO A 10 1.57 -12.94 7.63
C PRO A 10 0.09 -13.30 7.41
N ILE A 11 -0.72 -13.14 8.45
CA ILE A 11 -2.18 -13.24 8.39
C ILE A 11 -2.78 -11.85 8.58
N LYS A 12 -3.61 -11.42 7.63
CA LYS A 12 -4.24 -10.10 7.67
C LYS A 12 -5.02 -9.91 8.98
N SER A 13 -4.87 -8.73 9.57
CA SER A 13 -5.57 -8.27 10.77
C SER A 13 -5.20 -8.95 12.09
N LEU A 14 -4.36 -9.99 12.09
CA LEU A 14 -3.68 -10.47 13.30
C LEU A 14 -2.47 -9.56 13.63
N ARG A 15 -1.82 -9.80 14.77
CA ARG A 15 -0.66 -9.02 15.20
C ARG A 15 0.56 -9.23 14.31
N GLU A 16 1.41 -8.20 14.32
CA GLU A 16 2.71 -8.12 13.67
C GLU A 16 3.72 -9.15 14.16
N VAL A 17 4.69 -9.44 13.28
CA VAL A 17 5.99 -10.05 13.58
C VAL A 17 7.04 -8.96 13.40
N ALA A 18 7.77 -8.61 14.46
CA ALA A 18 8.91 -7.71 14.37
C ALA A 18 10.11 -8.47 13.80
N VAL A 19 10.77 -7.91 12.78
CA VAL A 19 11.92 -8.55 12.14
C VAL A 19 13.11 -7.59 12.04
N PRO A 20 14.35 -8.07 12.16
CA PRO A 20 15.53 -7.22 11.98
C PRO A 20 15.83 -6.91 10.51
N GLU A 21 15.32 -7.75 9.59
CA GLU A 21 15.50 -7.67 8.15
C GLU A 21 14.23 -8.18 7.46
N ALA A 22 13.90 -7.60 6.31
CA ALA A 22 12.82 -8.09 5.47
C ALA A 22 13.14 -7.94 3.98
N VAL A 23 12.74 -8.95 3.19
CA VAL A 23 12.86 -8.95 1.73
C VAL A 23 11.70 -8.16 1.12
N LEU A 24 12.02 -7.19 0.28
CA LEU A 24 11.07 -6.34 -0.44
C LEU A 24 10.54 -7.04 -1.69
N THR A 25 9.22 -7.08 -1.85
CA THR A 25 8.56 -7.46 -3.11
C THR A 25 7.68 -6.34 -3.64
N SER A 26 7.25 -6.43 -4.91
CA SER A 26 6.27 -5.48 -5.45
C SER A 26 4.91 -5.49 -4.73
N THR A 27 4.61 -6.52 -3.93
CA THR A 27 3.30 -6.72 -3.26
C THR A 27 3.30 -6.55 -1.73
N GLY A 28 4.47 -6.30 -1.13
CA GLY A 28 4.68 -6.20 0.32
C GLY A 28 5.99 -6.87 0.71
N PHE A 29 6.32 -6.95 2.00
CA PHE A 29 7.43 -7.82 2.40
C PHE A 29 7.12 -9.28 2.03
N GLU A 30 8.16 -10.07 1.85
CA GLU A 30 8.00 -11.51 1.72
C GLU A 30 7.15 -12.05 2.89
N TYR A 31 6.19 -12.91 2.54
CA TYR A 31 5.17 -13.46 3.45
C TYR A 31 4.13 -12.49 4.03
N ASP A 32 4.15 -11.20 3.70
CA ASP A 32 3.19 -10.23 4.24
C ASP A 32 1.77 -10.40 3.65
N ARG A 33 0.78 -10.56 4.54
CA ARG A 33 -0.67 -10.63 4.27
C ARG A 33 -1.03 -11.64 3.18
N ARG A 34 -0.35 -12.80 3.20
CA ARG A 34 -0.61 -13.93 2.30
C ARG A 34 -1.81 -14.78 2.75
N PHE A 35 -2.26 -14.58 3.98
CA PHE A 35 -3.43 -15.24 4.53
C PHE A 35 -4.46 -14.22 5.02
N MET A 36 -5.72 -14.63 5.07
CA MET A 36 -6.83 -13.85 5.62
C MET A 36 -7.83 -14.79 6.31
N LEU A 37 -8.53 -14.28 7.33
CA LEU A 37 -9.65 -14.96 7.95
C LEU A 37 -10.98 -14.42 7.42
N LEU A 38 -11.94 -15.33 7.20
CA LEU A 38 -13.31 -15.02 6.84
C LEU A 38 -14.25 -15.58 7.92
N LYS A 39 -15.21 -14.78 8.37
CA LYS A 39 -16.29 -15.25 9.25
C LYS A 39 -17.37 -15.89 8.38
N VAL A 40 -17.85 -17.07 8.77
CA VAL A 40 -19.02 -17.70 8.15
C VAL A 40 -20.26 -17.16 8.85
N ASN A 41 -21.15 -16.53 8.09
CA ASN A 41 -22.45 -16.09 8.55
C ASN A 41 -23.51 -17.03 7.99
N GLN A 42 -24.45 -17.47 8.82
CA GLN A 42 -25.63 -18.20 8.37
C GLN A 42 -26.75 -17.20 8.06
N GLY A 43 -27.25 -17.23 6.84
CA GLY A 43 -28.48 -16.53 6.46
C GLY A 43 -29.71 -17.23 7.01
N ASP A 44 -30.81 -16.50 7.13
CA ASP A 44 -32.11 -17.04 7.57
C ASP A 44 -32.66 -18.12 6.61
N ASP A 45 -32.18 -18.11 5.36
CA ASP A 45 -32.46 -19.10 4.31
C ASP A 45 -31.57 -20.36 4.39
N GLY A 46 -30.69 -20.44 5.39
CA GLY A 46 -29.73 -21.53 5.57
C GLY A 46 -28.49 -21.43 4.67
N VAL A 47 -28.35 -20.38 3.87
CA VAL A 47 -27.19 -20.18 3.00
C VAL A 47 -26.04 -19.57 3.80
N GLU A 48 -24.87 -20.21 3.76
CA GLU A 48 -23.66 -19.68 4.37
C GLU A 48 -23.02 -18.60 3.48
N THR A 49 -22.67 -17.47 4.08
CA THR A 49 -21.94 -16.38 3.42
C THR A 49 -20.62 -16.12 4.13
N LEU A 50 -19.61 -15.70 3.36
CA LEU A 50 -18.28 -15.41 3.88
C LEU A 50 -18.06 -13.91 3.99
N GLN A 51 -17.71 -13.45 5.20
CA GLN A 51 -17.41 -12.06 5.50
C GLN A 51 -15.93 -11.88 5.81
N ASN A 52 -15.27 -10.95 5.11
CA ASN A 52 -13.88 -10.60 5.41
C ASN A 52 -13.72 -10.13 6.85
N MET A 53 -12.77 -10.70 7.58
CA MET A 53 -12.47 -10.26 8.94
C MET A 53 -11.40 -9.18 8.93
N HIS A 54 -11.71 -8.06 9.58
CA HIS A 54 -10.81 -6.93 9.79
C HIS A 54 -10.87 -6.52 11.26
N VAL A 55 -9.71 -6.25 11.87
CA VAL A 55 -9.61 -5.86 13.29
C VAL A 55 -10.52 -4.69 13.75
N PRO A 56 -10.85 -3.65 12.95
CA PRO A 56 -11.83 -2.66 13.38
C PRO A 56 -13.25 -3.20 13.60
N HIS A 57 -13.62 -4.32 12.98
CA HIS A 57 -14.95 -4.95 13.10
C HIS A 57 -14.92 -6.20 13.98
N PHE A 58 -13.76 -6.87 14.05
CA PHE A 58 -13.49 -8.05 14.87
C PHE A 58 -12.26 -7.77 15.74
N PRO A 59 -12.38 -6.91 16.78
CA PRO A 59 -11.26 -6.49 17.60
C PRO A 59 -10.55 -7.67 18.30
N GLU A 60 -11.23 -8.79 18.51
CA GLU A 60 -10.70 -10.01 19.10
C GLU A 60 -9.63 -10.68 18.22
N MET A 61 -9.52 -10.32 16.94
CA MET A 61 -8.38 -10.69 16.08
C MET A 61 -7.04 -10.21 16.65
N SER A 62 -7.04 -9.16 17.47
CA SER A 62 -5.84 -8.66 18.15
C SER A 62 -5.36 -9.56 19.31
N LEU A 63 -6.10 -10.61 19.66
CA LEU A 63 -5.69 -11.61 20.66
C LEU A 63 -4.78 -12.70 20.08
N PHE A 64 -4.57 -12.71 18.77
CA PHE A 64 -3.71 -13.67 18.08
C PHE A 64 -2.35 -13.03 17.79
N LEU A 65 -1.33 -13.53 18.48
CA LEU A 65 0.06 -13.20 18.22
C LEU A 65 0.56 -14.06 17.07
N THR A 66 1.46 -13.51 16.25
CA THR A 66 2.12 -14.28 15.19
C THR A 66 3.62 -14.23 15.37
N ASP A 67 4.28 -15.28 14.93
CA ASP A 67 5.72 -15.36 14.75
C ASP A 67 6.02 -16.12 13.45
N ILE A 68 7.21 -15.93 12.88
CA ILE A 68 7.62 -16.59 11.64
C ILE A 68 8.91 -17.37 11.90
N VAL A 69 8.84 -18.67 11.64
CA VAL A 69 10.03 -19.51 11.44
C VAL A 69 10.33 -19.48 9.94
N PHE A 70 11.33 -18.68 9.57
CA PHE A 70 11.76 -18.56 8.18
C PHE A 70 12.31 -19.89 7.65
N PRO A 71 12.11 -20.20 6.36
CA PRO A 71 12.63 -21.42 5.77
C PRO A 71 14.16 -21.45 5.80
N THR A 72 14.73 -22.65 5.92
CA THR A 72 16.15 -22.85 5.61
C THR A 72 16.34 -22.72 4.10
N GLU A 73 17.45 -22.14 3.67
CA GLU A 73 17.76 -21.94 2.25
C GLU A 73 17.53 -23.23 1.43
N GLY A 74 16.77 -23.10 0.34
CA GLY A 74 16.40 -24.21 -0.54
C GLY A 74 15.32 -25.16 -0.02
N LYS A 75 14.75 -24.94 1.18
CA LYS A 75 13.67 -25.77 1.75
C LYS A 75 12.37 -25.01 1.89
N LYS A 76 11.24 -25.69 1.66
CA LYS A 76 9.89 -25.15 1.88
C LYS A 76 9.33 -25.56 3.26
N ASN A 77 10.12 -25.36 4.31
CA ASN A 77 9.77 -25.75 5.68
C ASN A 77 9.42 -24.58 6.60
N GLY A 78 9.34 -23.36 6.04
CA GLY A 78 8.98 -22.17 6.79
C GLY A 78 7.53 -22.22 7.27
N LYS A 79 7.27 -21.66 8.46
CA LYS A 79 5.94 -21.67 9.09
C LYS A 79 5.65 -20.40 9.87
N ILE A 80 4.37 -20.09 9.97
CA ILE A 80 3.79 -19.09 10.86
C ILE A 80 3.36 -19.83 12.12
N ILE A 81 3.77 -19.32 13.28
CA ILE A 81 3.28 -19.74 14.57
C ILE A 81 2.20 -18.75 14.99
N VAL A 82 0.95 -19.21 15.13
CA VAL A 82 -0.17 -18.38 15.58
C VAL A 82 -0.52 -18.78 17.00
N THR A 83 -0.36 -17.87 17.95
CA THR A 83 -0.66 -18.10 19.37
C THR A 83 -1.89 -17.28 19.77
N TYR A 84 -2.96 -17.97 20.18
CA TYR A 84 -4.15 -17.32 20.74
C TYR A 84 -3.96 -17.10 22.24
N ARG A 85 -4.09 -15.86 22.70
CA ARG A 85 -4.05 -15.51 24.13
C ARG A 85 -5.38 -14.87 24.56
N PRO A 86 -6.24 -15.58 25.32
CA PRO A 86 -7.48 -15.01 25.81
C PRO A 86 -7.25 -13.77 26.69
N PRO A 87 -8.23 -12.85 26.76
CA PRO A 87 -8.06 -11.61 27.52
C PRO A 87 -7.92 -11.89 29.02
N GLY A 88 -6.96 -11.21 29.67
CA GLY A 88 -6.69 -11.35 31.11
C GLY A 88 -5.88 -12.58 31.51
N VAL A 89 -5.50 -13.45 30.56
CA VAL A 89 -4.68 -14.64 30.82
C VAL A 89 -3.20 -14.29 30.78
N LYS A 90 -2.46 -14.64 31.84
CA LYS A 90 -0.99 -14.51 31.91
C LYS A 90 -0.31 -15.72 31.29
N ASP A 91 0.84 -15.48 30.67
CA ASP A 91 1.65 -16.47 29.97
C ASP A 91 2.57 -17.23 30.94
N ASN A 92 1.96 -18.10 31.75
CA ASN A 92 2.64 -18.88 32.78
C ASN A 92 2.41 -20.39 32.54
N GLY A 93 2.37 -20.81 31.27
CA GLY A 93 1.93 -22.16 30.89
C GLY A 93 0.43 -22.38 31.01
N ASN A 94 -0.38 -21.31 30.86
CA ASN A 94 -1.83 -21.41 30.99
C ASN A 94 -2.40 -22.26 29.84
N PRO A 95 -3.19 -23.32 30.12
CA PRO A 95 -3.70 -24.24 29.12
C PRO A 95 -4.70 -23.61 28.14
N GLN A 96 -5.23 -22.42 28.44
CA GLN A 96 -6.09 -21.66 27.52
C GLN A 96 -5.31 -20.95 26.42
N ILE A 97 -3.99 -20.83 26.56
CA ILE A 97 -3.12 -20.33 25.48
C ILE A 97 -2.83 -21.51 24.56
N THR A 98 -3.29 -21.42 23.32
CA THR A 98 -3.12 -22.47 22.32
C THR A 98 -2.33 -21.93 21.13
N THR A 99 -1.69 -22.83 20.38
CA THR A 99 -0.85 -22.47 19.24
C THR A 99 -1.21 -23.33 18.03
N LEU A 100 -1.13 -22.73 16.84
CA LEU A 100 -1.33 -23.37 15.55
C LEU A 100 -0.15 -23.06 14.63
N GLU A 101 0.38 -24.09 13.97
CA GLU A 101 1.38 -23.92 12.92
C GLU A 101 0.73 -23.90 11.55
N VAL A 102 1.01 -22.84 10.76
CA VAL A 102 0.54 -22.69 9.38
C VAL A 102 1.76 -22.63 8.46
N PRO A 103 1.89 -23.47 7.42
CA PRO A 103 3.01 -23.36 6.48
C PRO A 103 3.05 -21.98 5.81
N LEU A 104 4.25 -21.42 5.60
CA LEU A 104 4.39 -20.15 4.84
C LEU A 104 3.99 -20.33 3.37
N GLU A 105 4.28 -21.51 2.82
CA GLU A 105 3.89 -21.94 1.47
C GLU A 105 3.17 -23.30 1.55
N PRO A 106 1.86 -23.31 1.84
CA PRO A 106 1.05 -24.52 1.81
C PRO A 106 1.03 -25.18 0.43
N ASP A 107 0.95 -26.51 0.40
CA ASP A 107 0.54 -27.23 -0.80
C ASP A 107 -0.95 -26.96 -1.07
N VAL A 108 -1.23 -26.51 -2.28
CA VAL A 108 -2.58 -26.12 -2.71
C VAL A 108 -3.27 -27.20 -3.53
N GLN A 109 -2.59 -28.31 -3.82
CA GLN A 109 -3.16 -29.39 -4.61
C GLN A 109 -4.39 -29.99 -3.92
N GLY A 110 -5.53 -29.95 -4.59
CA GLY A 110 -6.80 -30.48 -4.07
C GLY A 110 -7.53 -29.58 -3.07
N LEU A 111 -7.00 -28.39 -2.75
CA LEU A 111 -7.73 -27.41 -1.96
C LEU A 111 -8.84 -26.75 -2.79
N GLU A 112 -9.99 -26.53 -2.16
CA GLU A 112 -11.07 -25.75 -2.75
C GLU A 112 -10.64 -24.28 -2.92
N GLU A 113 -11.01 -23.69 -4.05
CA GLU A 113 -10.80 -22.27 -4.29
C GLU A 113 -12.07 -21.46 -4.09
N LEU A 114 -11.93 -20.29 -3.49
CA LEU A 114 -12.99 -19.34 -3.27
C LEU A 114 -12.60 -17.94 -3.76
N THR A 115 -13.61 -17.13 -4.08
CA THR A 115 -13.41 -15.73 -4.44
C THR A 115 -13.49 -14.84 -3.20
N VAL A 116 -12.42 -14.10 -2.93
CA VAL A 116 -12.38 -13.06 -1.89
C VAL A 116 -12.41 -11.69 -2.55
N THR A 117 -13.41 -10.88 -2.25
CA THR A 117 -13.46 -9.48 -2.69
C THR A 117 -13.24 -8.56 -1.51
N MET A 118 -12.20 -7.72 -1.58
CA MET A 118 -11.98 -6.64 -0.60
C MET A 118 -11.86 -5.32 -1.33
N HIS A 119 -12.49 -4.26 -0.81
CA HIS A 119 -12.41 -2.92 -1.40
C HIS A 119 -12.67 -2.93 -2.92
N GLN A 120 -13.65 -3.72 -3.37
CA GLN A 120 -14.04 -3.90 -4.78
C GLN A 120 -12.98 -4.55 -5.70
N SER A 121 -11.83 -4.99 -5.17
CA SER A 121 -10.87 -5.81 -5.92
C SER A 121 -11.09 -7.30 -5.61
N PRO A 122 -11.61 -8.10 -6.54
CA PRO A 122 -11.69 -9.55 -6.36
C PRO A 122 -10.31 -10.20 -6.48
N THR A 123 -10.14 -11.36 -5.83
CA THR A 123 -9.05 -12.31 -6.05
C THR A 123 -9.50 -13.72 -5.70
N ARG A 124 -8.74 -14.72 -6.13
CA ARG A 124 -8.93 -16.12 -5.74
C ARG A 124 -8.07 -16.43 -4.52
N GLY A 125 -8.48 -17.41 -3.73
CA GLY A 125 -7.70 -17.94 -2.63
C GLY A 125 -8.13 -19.37 -2.32
N TYR A 126 -7.27 -20.09 -1.62
CA TYR A 126 -7.47 -21.49 -1.26
C TYR A 126 -8.03 -21.59 0.15
N HIS A 127 -9.10 -22.35 0.28
CA HIS A 127 -9.68 -22.74 1.56
C HIS A 127 -8.75 -23.73 2.26
N MET A 128 -8.18 -23.34 3.39
CA MET A 128 -7.10 -24.12 4.03
C MET A 128 -7.57 -25.41 4.74
N GLY A 129 -8.88 -25.58 4.90
CA GLY A 129 -9.48 -26.82 5.42
C GLY A 129 -9.70 -26.85 6.93
N SER A 130 -10.38 -27.90 7.40
CA SER A 130 -10.90 -28.04 8.77
C SER A 130 -9.82 -27.91 9.84
N LYS A 131 -8.62 -28.47 9.62
CA LYS A 131 -7.49 -28.38 10.57
C LYS A 131 -7.26 -26.95 11.08
N TYR A 132 -7.28 -25.97 10.19
CA TYR A 132 -7.04 -24.56 10.55
C TYR A 132 -8.35 -23.86 10.94
N ASN A 133 -9.41 -24.11 10.20
CA ASN A 133 -10.73 -23.50 10.44
C ASN A 133 -11.28 -23.84 11.82
N ASP A 134 -11.20 -25.10 12.25
CA ASP A 134 -11.73 -25.57 13.53
C ASP A 134 -10.98 -24.92 14.69
N TRP A 135 -9.65 -24.80 14.58
CA TRP A 135 -8.84 -24.13 15.60
C TRP A 135 -9.19 -22.65 15.75
N PHE A 136 -9.26 -21.90 14.64
CA PHE A 136 -9.69 -20.51 14.70
C PHE A 136 -11.12 -20.39 15.21
N SER A 137 -12.03 -21.25 14.74
CA SER A 137 -13.44 -21.22 15.15
C SER A 137 -13.60 -21.46 16.65
N GLN A 138 -12.81 -22.38 17.22
CA GLN A 138 -12.78 -22.63 18.65
C GLN A 138 -12.28 -21.40 19.44
N CYS A 139 -11.25 -20.71 18.94
CA CYS A 139 -10.70 -19.52 19.60
C CYS A 139 -11.64 -18.30 19.51
N PHE A 140 -12.32 -18.10 18.38
CA PHE A 140 -13.25 -17.00 18.16
C PHE A 140 -14.65 -17.25 18.76
N GLY A 141 -15.05 -18.51 18.91
CA GLY A 141 -16.39 -18.90 19.34
C GLY A 141 -17.47 -18.84 18.23
N TYR A 142 -17.05 -18.71 16.97
CA TYR A 142 -17.90 -18.76 15.79
C TYR A 142 -17.14 -19.33 14.60
N LYS A 143 -17.84 -19.80 13.57
CA LYS A 143 -17.23 -20.41 12.38
C LYS A 143 -16.32 -19.42 11.63
N VAL A 144 -15.06 -19.82 11.41
CA VAL A 144 -14.03 -19.05 10.72
C VAL A 144 -13.33 -19.92 9.69
N VAL A 145 -13.04 -19.33 8.53
CA VAL A 145 -12.28 -19.92 7.44
C VAL A 145 -10.93 -19.22 7.29
N LEU A 146 -9.84 -19.99 7.26
CA LEU A 146 -8.53 -19.50 6.85
C LEU A 146 -8.37 -19.64 5.33
N VAL A 147 -8.00 -18.53 4.68
CA VAL A 147 -7.77 -18.47 3.25
C VAL A 147 -6.30 -18.15 2.96
N TYR A 148 -5.69 -18.94 2.08
CA TYR A 148 -4.35 -18.68 1.56
C TYR A 148 -4.42 -18.09 0.15
N LEU A 149 -3.68 -17.02 -0.09
CA LEU A 149 -3.68 -16.33 -1.38
C LEU A 149 -3.05 -17.17 -2.51
N GLY A 150 -2.10 -18.05 -2.19
CA GLY A 150 -1.37 -18.81 -3.21
C GLY A 150 -0.64 -17.88 -4.20
N PRO A 151 -0.62 -18.20 -5.51
CA PRO A 151 0.03 -17.39 -6.53
C PRO A 151 -0.83 -16.18 -6.96
N HIS A 152 -2.02 -16.01 -6.37
CA HIS A 152 -2.93 -14.94 -6.75
C HIS A 152 -2.51 -13.59 -6.15
N TRP A 153 -3.16 -12.55 -6.64
CA TRP A 153 -2.93 -11.18 -6.21
C TRP A 153 -4.21 -10.36 -6.45
N ARG A 154 -4.24 -9.17 -5.87
CA ARG A 154 -5.30 -8.18 -6.03
C ARG A 154 -4.78 -6.98 -6.78
N ARG A 155 -5.62 -6.42 -7.64
CA ARG A 155 -5.29 -5.20 -8.38
C ARG A 155 -5.33 -4.01 -7.43
N VAL A 156 -4.34 -3.12 -7.55
CA VAL A 156 -4.41 -1.82 -6.87
C VAL A 156 -5.35 -0.90 -7.64
N LEU A 157 -6.40 -0.43 -6.95
CA LEU A 157 -7.44 0.44 -7.52
C LEU A 157 -7.17 1.93 -7.25
N GLY A 158 -7.98 2.82 -7.83
CA GLY A 158 -7.92 4.25 -7.58
C GLY A 158 -6.63 4.94 -8.05
N SER A 159 -6.21 5.97 -7.31
CA SER A 159 -5.04 6.81 -7.57
C SER A 159 -3.77 6.39 -6.79
N PHE A 160 -3.82 5.28 -6.04
CA PHE A 160 -2.68 4.77 -5.26
C PHE A 160 -1.47 4.29 -6.07
N PRO A 161 -1.63 3.61 -7.22
CA PRO A 161 -0.47 3.16 -8.00
C PRO A 161 0.45 4.33 -8.36
N PRO A 162 1.79 4.19 -8.34
CA PRO A 162 2.68 5.31 -8.63
C PRO A 162 2.42 5.95 -10.01
N GLY A 163 2.10 5.15 -11.03
CA GLY A 163 1.75 5.67 -12.37
C GLY A 163 0.44 6.49 -12.43
N LYS A 164 -0.36 6.50 -11.36
CA LYS A 164 -1.61 7.28 -11.24
C LYS A 164 -1.56 8.32 -10.13
N SER A 165 -0.57 8.25 -9.24
CA SER A 165 -0.42 9.15 -8.10
C SER A 165 0.10 10.51 -8.53
N GLN A 166 -0.43 11.56 -7.93
CA GLN A 166 0.04 12.94 -8.13
C GLN A 166 1.51 13.12 -7.75
N ALA A 167 2.01 12.35 -6.76
CA ALA A 167 3.39 12.43 -6.30
C ALA A 167 4.42 11.89 -7.32
N HIS A 168 3.97 11.10 -8.29
CA HIS A 168 4.81 10.44 -9.29
C HIS A 168 4.26 10.53 -10.71
N ARG A 169 3.26 11.39 -10.96
CA ARG A 169 2.91 11.77 -12.32
C ARG A 169 4.18 12.31 -12.95
N GLU A 170 4.60 11.69 -14.05
CA GLU A 170 5.65 12.23 -14.89
C GLU A 170 5.30 13.71 -15.11
N GLN A 171 6.09 14.62 -14.54
CA GLN A 171 6.26 15.90 -15.18
C GLN A 171 6.95 15.55 -16.50
N ALA A 172 6.15 15.14 -17.49
CA ALA A 172 6.56 15.15 -18.87
C ALA A 172 6.89 16.61 -19.14
N THR A 173 8.13 16.98 -18.87
CA THR A 173 8.72 18.19 -19.38
C THR A 173 8.78 17.91 -20.87
N PRO A 174 7.89 18.52 -21.68
CA PRO A 174 8.00 18.31 -23.10
C PRO A 174 9.41 18.76 -23.49
N LEU A 175 10.13 17.94 -24.27
CA LEU A 175 11.49 18.24 -24.75
C LEU A 175 11.57 19.63 -25.40
N VAL A 176 10.42 20.14 -25.86
CA VAL A 176 10.23 21.48 -26.41
C VAL A 176 9.04 22.15 -25.70
N SER A 177 9.26 23.35 -25.14
CA SER A 177 8.20 24.18 -24.56
C SER A 177 6.99 24.28 -25.50
N LYS A 178 5.76 24.22 -24.97
CA LYS A 178 4.53 24.39 -25.77
C LYS A 178 4.60 25.64 -26.63
N ARG A 179 5.19 26.74 -26.14
CA ARG A 179 5.37 27.99 -26.91
C ARG A 179 6.26 27.78 -28.12
N SER A 180 7.38 27.08 -27.97
CA SER A 180 8.34 26.80 -29.05
C SER A 180 7.73 25.89 -30.12
N ALA A 181 6.94 24.89 -29.72
CA ALA A 181 6.23 24.02 -30.66
C ALA A 181 5.14 24.79 -31.45
N THR A 182 4.40 25.69 -30.80
CA THR A 182 3.40 26.54 -31.48
C THR A 182 4.06 27.53 -32.44
N VAL A 183 5.21 28.11 -32.07
CA VAL A 183 5.98 29.00 -32.96
C VAL A 183 6.48 28.25 -34.19
N LEU A 184 7.03 27.05 -34.03
CA LEU A 184 7.47 26.19 -35.14
C LEU A 184 6.31 25.82 -36.07
N ALA A 185 5.14 25.48 -35.52
CA ALA A 185 3.95 25.18 -36.31
C ALA A 185 3.44 26.41 -37.09
N LEU A 186 3.38 27.58 -36.45
CA LEU A 186 2.96 28.83 -37.10
C LEU A 186 3.93 29.28 -38.20
N LEU A 187 5.25 29.18 -37.96
CA LEU A 187 6.26 29.45 -38.99
C LEU A 187 6.10 28.52 -40.19
N SER A 188 5.87 27.23 -39.95
CA SER A 188 5.63 26.25 -41.02
C SER A 188 4.36 26.56 -41.83
N LEU A 189 3.31 27.06 -41.17
CA LEU A 189 2.06 27.43 -41.83
C LEU A 189 2.22 28.71 -42.67
N LEU A 190 2.92 29.72 -42.14
CA LEU A 190 3.22 30.97 -42.84
C LEU A 190 4.10 30.76 -44.09
N LEU A 191 5.10 29.88 -43.99
CA LEU A 191 5.94 29.50 -45.13
C LEU A 191 5.16 28.75 -46.22
N ASN A 192 4.10 28.00 -45.87
CA ASN A 192 3.23 27.32 -46.82
C ASN A 192 2.16 28.24 -47.45
N ILE A 193 1.65 29.24 -46.72
CA ILE A 193 0.62 30.18 -47.22
C ILE A 193 1.24 31.29 -48.08
N GLY A 194 2.48 31.68 -47.82
CA GLY A 194 3.19 32.75 -48.56
C GLY A 194 3.63 32.38 -49.98
N VAL A 195 3.38 31.15 -50.45
CA VAL A 195 3.69 30.72 -51.82
C VAL A 195 2.38 30.71 -52.63
N PRO A 196 2.16 31.68 -53.53
CA PRO A 196 0.94 31.71 -54.34
C PRO A 196 0.93 30.49 -55.27
N LEU A 197 -0.17 29.72 -55.25
CA LEU A 197 -0.40 28.54 -56.12
C LEU A 197 -0.51 28.87 -57.62
N GLY A 198 -0.21 30.12 -58.02
CA GLY A 198 -0.22 30.58 -59.40
C GLY A 198 1.15 31.09 -59.83
N GLN A 199 1.83 30.29 -60.65
CA GLN A 199 2.99 30.64 -61.49
C GLN A 199 4.17 31.37 -60.81
N ARG A 200 5.16 30.59 -60.36
CA ARG A 200 6.60 30.88 -60.50
C ARG A 200 7.37 29.57 -60.30
N GLU A 201 8.41 29.33 -61.10
CA GLU A 201 9.30 28.18 -60.91
C GLU A 201 9.83 28.17 -59.48
N ILE A 202 9.33 27.23 -58.68
CA ILE A 202 9.82 27.03 -57.32
C ILE A 202 11.19 26.38 -57.49
N SER A 203 12.25 27.11 -57.14
CA SER A 203 13.60 26.55 -57.19
C SER A 203 13.66 25.27 -56.34
N SER A 204 14.38 24.25 -56.79
CA SER A 204 14.53 22.98 -56.06
C SER A 204 14.97 23.19 -54.61
N PHE A 205 15.74 24.26 -54.36
CA PHE A 205 16.20 24.67 -53.03
C PHE A 205 15.04 25.10 -52.10
N THR A 206 14.07 25.85 -52.61
CA THR A 206 12.93 26.33 -51.81
C THR A 206 11.99 25.18 -51.40
N LEU A 207 11.77 24.23 -52.32
CA LEU A 207 10.99 23.02 -52.05
C LEU A 207 11.68 22.13 -51.00
N LEU A 208 13.01 21.98 -51.08
CA LEU A 208 13.80 21.20 -50.13
C LEU A 208 13.74 21.80 -48.70
N VAL A 209 13.79 23.11 -48.56
CA VAL A 209 13.67 23.80 -47.25
C VAL A 209 12.28 23.58 -46.66
N LEU A 210 11.22 23.64 -47.46
CA LEU A 210 9.84 23.45 -47.00
C LEU A 210 9.60 21.99 -46.52
N VAL A 211 10.12 21.01 -47.26
CA VAL A 211 10.03 19.59 -46.91
C VAL A 211 10.83 19.30 -45.64
N THR A 212 12.06 19.81 -45.52
CA THR A 212 12.91 19.57 -44.34
C THR A 212 12.33 20.19 -43.07
N ILE A 213 11.77 21.41 -43.13
CA ILE A 213 11.07 22.02 -41.99
C ILE A 213 9.83 21.19 -41.60
N THR A 214 9.04 20.76 -42.58
CA THR A 214 7.83 19.97 -42.33
C THR A 214 8.19 18.62 -41.69
N VAL A 215 9.20 17.92 -42.22
CA VAL A 215 9.72 16.68 -41.63
C VAL A 215 10.27 16.93 -40.23
N ALA A 216 11.02 17.99 -39.99
CA ALA A 216 11.53 18.33 -38.66
C ALA A 216 10.40 18.60 -37.66
N VAL A 217 9.32 19.26 -38.08
CA VAL A 217 8.12 19.47 -37.25
C VAL A 217 7.43 18.13 -36.97
N PHE A 218 7.24 17.26 -37.96
CA PHE A 218 6.65 15.93 -37.74
C PHE A 218 7.53 15.02 -36.89
N VAL A 219 8.85 15.08 -37.04
CA VAL A 219 9.81 14.36 -36.19
C VAL A 219 9.80 14.94 -34.78
N THR A 220 9.66 16.24 -34.58
CA THR A 220 9.57 16.86 -33.25
C THR A 220 8.23 16.52 -32.58
N ILE A 221 7.11 16.61 -33.29
CA ILE A 221 5.79 16.21 -32.80
C ILE A 221 5.75 14.71 -32.53
N GLY A 222 6.35 13.92 -33.42
CA GLY A 222 6.53 12.48 -33.29
C GLY A 222 7.38 12.13 -32.08
N ALA A 223 8.54 12.76 -31.91
CA ALA A 223 9.40 12.61 -30.74
C ALA A 223 8.76 13.14 -29.45
N ASN A 224 7.81 14.08 -29.49
CA ASN A 224 7.06 14.46 -28.29
C ASN A 224 5.89 13.49 -28.00
N ARG A 225 5.38 12.79 -29.03
CA ARG A 225 4.38 11.72 -28.88
C ARG A 225 4.98 10.36 -28.52
N TYR A 226 6.22 10.10 -28.92
CA TYR A 226 6.94 8.83 -28.76
C TYR A 226 8.15 8.92 -27.81
N GLY A 227 8.65 10.12 -27.52
CA GLY A 227 9.76 10.40 -26.59
C GLY A 227 9.25 10.57 -25.17
N SER A 228 8.82 9.44 -24.63
CA SER A 228 8.88 9.04 -23.23
C SER A 228 8.58 7.56 -23.33
N GLY A 229 9.56 6.71 -23.02
CA GLY A 229 9.47 5.26 -23.17
C GLY A 229 8.29 4.71 -22.37
N CYS A 230 7.09 4.76 -22.95
CA CYS A 230 5.89 4.21 -22.37
C CYS A 230 5.85 2.73 -22.76
N GLY A 231 6.81 1.97 -22.22
CA GLY A 231 6.54 0.58 -21.95
C GLY A 231 5.30 0.56 -21.06
N LYS A 232 4.22 -0.12 -21.48
CA LYS A 232 3.00 -0.25 -20.69
C LYS A 232 3.40 -0.62 -19.26
N ARG A 233 3.31 0.34 -18.33
CA ARG A 233 3.66 0.09 -16.93
C ARG A 233 2.76 -1.04 -16.46
N LYS A 234 3.35 -2.22 -16.20
CA LYS A 234 2.62 -3.40 -15.67
C LYS A 234 1.69 -2.96 -14.53
N GLU A 235 0.57 -3.64 -14.40
CA GLU A 235 -0.38 -3.34 -13.34
C GLU A 235 0.25 -3.52 -11.94
N GLU A 236 0.01 -2.58 -11.03
CA GLU A 236 0.43 -2.71 -9.63
C GLU A 236 -0.47 -3.71 -8.90
N ARG A 237 0.15 -4.55 -8.07
CA ARG A 237 -0.45 -5.70 -7.41
C ARG A 237 -0.25 -5.62 -5.90
N ILE A 238 -1.20 -6.17 -5.15
CA ILE A 238 -1.13 -6.31 -3.70
C ILE A 238 -1.63 -7.69 -3.27
N THR A 239 -1.26 -8.09 -2.05
CA THR A 239 -1.79 -9.28 -1.37
C THR A 239 -3.15 -8.96 -0.74
N PHE A 240 -3.50 -9.55 0.41
CA PHE A 240 -4.66 -9.12 1.21
C PHE A 240 -4.41 -7.78 1.96
N ALA A 241 -3.40 -7.00 1.56
CA ALA A 241 -3.29 -5.59 1.94
C ALA A 241 -4.52 -4.79 1.47
N ASP A 242 -4.83 -3.69 2.18
CA ASP A 242 -6.03 -2.91 1.90
C ASP A 242 -5.89 -2.10 0.60
N THR A 243 -4.83 -1.31 0.47
CA THR A 243 -4.66 -0.35 -0.62
C THR A 243 -3.27 -0.37 -1.27
N ALA A 244 -2.20 -0.57 -0.50
CA ALA A 244 -0.82 -0.51 -0.96
C ALA A 244 0.04 -1.62 -0.36
N PRO A 245 1.16 -2.00 -1.02
CA PRO A 245 2.07 -3.04 -0.54
C PRO A 245 2.61 -2.80 0.87
N TYR A 246 2.95 -1.55 1.18
CA TYR A 246 3.53 -1.18 2.47
C TYR A 246 2.84 0.05 3.06
N LEU A 247 2.83 0.12 4.38
CA LEU A 247 2.54 1.32 5.13
C LEU A 247 3.81 1.78 5.87
N MET A 248 4.14 3.07 5.75
CA MET A 248 5.24 3.68 6.50
C MET A 248 4.72 4.76 7.45
N ILE A 249 5.30 4.85 8.64
CA ILE A 249 5.04 5.91 9.62
C ILE A 249 6.37 6.46 10.16
N SER A 250 6.34 7.65 10.78
CA SER A 250 7.47 8.19 11.54
C SER A 250 7.25 8.09 13.05
N GLU A 251 8.31 7.81 13.81
CA GLU A 251 8.27 7.83 15.28
C GLU A 251 7.92 9.22 15.82
N THR A 252 8.46 10.28 15.19
CA THR A 252 8.14 11.67 15.55
C THR A 252 6.63 11.96 15.46
N SER A 253 5.92 11.36 14.51
CA SER A 253 4.45 11.43 14.44
C SER A 253 3.76 10.62 15.54
N VAL A 254 4.30 9.44 15.89
CA VAL A 254 3.80 8.63 17.01
C VAL A 254 3.96 9.38 18.33
N ASP A 255 5.09 10.03 18.56
CA ASP A 255 5.36 10.86 19.74
C ASP A 255 4.38 12.01 19.85
N ASN A 256 4.06 12.66 18.72
CA ASN A 256 3.03 13.69 18.69
C ASN A 256 1.65 13.15 19.13
N VAL A 257 1.30 11.92 18.76
CA VAL A 257 0.04 11.33 19.20
C VAL A 257 0.10 10.89 20.66
N SER A 258 1.24 10.35 21.11
CA SER A 258 1.49 9.99 22.51
C SER A 258 1.32 11.19 23.42
N ALA A 259 1.83 12.36 23.04
CA ALA A 259 1.67 13.62 23.77
C ALA A 259 0.21 14.11 23.89
N ARG A 260 -0.73 13.53 23.13
CA ARG A 260 -2.18 13.83 23.23
C ARG A 260 -2.91 12.93 24.24
N LEU A 261 -2.25 11.89 24.73
CA LEU A 261 -2.78 10.96 25.73
C LEU A 261 -2.49 11.49 27.14
N ALA A 262 -3.40 11.25 28.08
CA ALA A 262 -3.21 11.65 29.46
C ALA A 262 -2.19 10.75 30.19
N GLY A 263 -1.36 11.37 31.03
CA GLY A 263 -0.28 10.72 31.78
C GLY A 263 0.89 10.30 30.90
N ASP A 264 1.77 9.44 31.41
CA ASP A 264 2.97 8.95 30.72
C ASP A 264 2.66 7.82 29.71
N LYS A 265 1.48 7.83 29.09
CA LYS A 265 1.04 6.78 28.18
C LYS A 265 1.56 7.03 26.77
N ALA A 266 2.39 6.13 26.27
CA ALA A 266 2.77 6.10 24.86
C ALA A 266 1.65 5.50 23.99
N MET A 267 1.50 6.04 22.77
CA MET A 267 0.70 5.40 21.73
C MET A 267 1.36 4.10 21.30
N ASP A 268 0.59 3.01 21.30
CA ASP A 268 1.03 1.77 20.65
C ASP A 268 0.99 1.95 19.12
N LEU A 269 2.16 2.20 18.53
CA LEU A 269 2.32 2.39 17.08
C LEU A 269 1.83 1.19 16.27
N ARG A 270 1.84 -0.02 16.84
CA ARG A 270 1.47 -1.26 16.14
C ARG A 270 0.00 -1.28 15.77
N LYS A 271 -0.83 -0.50 16.49
CA LYS A 271 -2.23 -0.24 16.13
C LYS A 271 -2.38 0.50 14.80
N THR A 272 -1.35 1.24 14.35
CA THR A 272 -1.33 1.85 13.01
C THR A 272 -1.06 0.83 11.90
N ARG A 273 -0.56 -0.36 12.28
CA ARG A 273 -0.20 -1.50 11.43
C ARG A 273 0.84 -1.18 10.34
N PRO A 274 1.93 -0.46 10.66
CA PRO A 274 2.94 -0.07 9.69
C PRO A 274 3.77 -1.30 9.30
N ASN A 275 4.31 -1.33 8.08
CA ASN A 275 5.35 -2.27 7.70
C ASN A 275 6.74 -1.67 8.00
N ILE A 276 6.92 -0.37 7.79
CA ILE A 276 8.20 0.34 7.97
C ILE A 276 7.99 1.49 8.96
N VAL A 277 8.85 1.59 9.97
CA VAL A 277 8.87 2.71 10.91
C VAL A 277 10.19 3.45 10.75
N ILE A 278 10.12 4.77 10.59
CA ILE A 278 11.27 5.65 10.40
C ILE A 278 11.47 6.54 11.64
N SER A 279 12.69 6.58 12.16
CA SER A 279 13.08 7.51 13.21
C SER A 279 13.85 8.72 12.65
N GLY A 280 13.97 9.77 13.46
CA GLY A 280 14.76 10.96 13.13
C GLY A 280 14.09 11.95 12.17
N ALA A 281 12.78 11.84 11.94
CA ALA A 281 12.01 12.88 11.26
C ALA A 281 12.02 14.17 12.09
N ARG A 282 12.25 15.32 11.46
CA ARG A 282 12.46 16.61 12.15
C ARG A 282 11.22 17.12 12.85
N THR A 283 10.06 16.95 12.22
CA THR A 283 8.78 17.44 12.73
C THR A 283 7.69 16.41 12.52
N ALA A 284 6.75 16.34 13.45
CA ALA A 284 5.60 15.44 13.34
C ALA A 284 4.83 15.66 12.02
N PHE A 285 4.42 14.55 11.42
CA PHE A 285 3.67 14.46 10.17
C PHE A 285 4.37 15.02 8.94
N GLU A 286 5.69 15.24 8.97
CA GLU A 286 6.40 15.65 7.75
C GLU A 286 6.37 14.57 6.66
N GLU A 287 6.16 13.30 7.03
CA GLU A 287 5.99 12.21 6.08
C GLU A 287 4.80 12.40 5.14
N ASP A 288 3.82 13.23 5.51
CA ASP A 288 2.71 13.63 4.64
C ASP A 288 3.22 14.18 3.29
N PHE A 289 4.45 14.73 3.25
CA PHE A 289 5.02 15.41 2.09
C PHE A 289 6.15 14.63 1.42
N TRP A 290 6.54 13.47 1.94
CA TRP A 290 7.60 12.66 1.31
C TRP A 290 7.05 11.95 0.07
N ALA A 291 7.66 12.18 -1.09
CA ALA A 291 7.26 11.54 -2.34
C ALA A 291 8.14 10.32 -2.65
N GLU A 292 9.42 10.38 -2.26
CA GLU A 292 10.37 9.30 -2.50
C GLU A 292 11.36 9.22 -1.35
N LEU A 293 11.63 7.99 -0.91
CA LEU A 293 12.68 7.66 0.05
C LEU A 293 13.73 6.77 -0.63
N MET A 294 14.99 7.04 -0.32
CA MET A 294 16.11 6.13 -0.57
C MET A 294 16.44 5.41 0.73
N VAL A 295 16.53 4.08 0.68
CA VAL A 295 17.13 3.27 1.75
C VAL A 295 18.52 2.83 1.27
N GLY A 296 19.55 3.20 2.02
CA GLY A 296 20.93 3.16 1.53
C GLY A 296 21.08 3.94 0.22
N GLU A 297 21.86 3.41 -0.72
CA GLU A 297 22.16 4.08 -2.00
C GLU A 297 21.28 3.63 -3.18
N LYS A 298 20.54 2.52 -3.04
CA LYS A 298 19.93 1.83 -4.19
C LYS A 298 18.44 1.61 -4.09
N ILE A 299 17.91 1.43 -2.88
CA ILE A 299 16.52 0.99 -2.71
C ILE A 299 15.61 2.21 -2.73
N ARG A 300 14.71 2.24 -3.71
CA ARG A 300 13.76 3.33 -3.93
C ARG A 300 12.37 2.94 -3.47
N LEU A 301 11.84 3.68 -2.51
CA LEU A 301 10.48 3.57 -2.01
C LEU A 301 9.66 4.76 -2.52
N LEU A 302 8.53 4.47 -3.17
CA LEU A 302 7.65 5.44 -3.84
C LEU A 302 6.42 5.69 -2.96
N LEU A 303 6.26 6.92 -2.45
CA LEU A 303 5.24 7.27 -1.48
C LEU A 303 4.09 7.99 -2.16
N THR A 304 2.99 7.27 -2.36
CA THR A 304 2.00 7.68 -3.36
C THR A 304 0.75 8.35 -2.80
N ALA A 305 0.41 8.07 -1.54
CA ALA A 305 -0.78 8.63 -0.91
C ALA A 305 -0.68 8.60 0.63
N ASN A 306 -1.44 9.49 1.25
CA ASN A 306 -1.66 9.56 2.68
C ASN A 306 -2.59 8.44 3.17
N CYS A 307 -2.24 7.78 4.27
CA CYS A 307 -3.04 6.71 4.84
C CYS A 307 -4.17 7.29 5.71
N ILE A 308 -5.41 7.14 5.24
CA ILE A 308 -6.61 7.45 6.01
C ILE A 308 -6.78 6.42 7.14
N ARG A 309 -7.14 6.89 8.33
CA ARG A 309 -7.24 6.03 9.52
C ARG A 309 -8.69 5.73 9.87
N CYS A 310 -8.93 4.49 10.23
CA CYS A 310 -10.22 3.99 10.73
C CYS A 310 -10.14 3.68 12.23
N GLN A 311 -11.23 3.15 12.79
CA GLN A 311 -11.37 2.83 14.21
C GLN A 311 -10.40 1.75 14.74
N SER A 312 -9.60 1.11 13.87
CA SER A 312 -8.58 0.14 14.28
C SER A 312 -7.59 0.70 15.31
N LEU A 313 -7.33 2.02 15.28
CA LEU A 313 -6.48 2.71 16.26
C LEU A 313 -7.02 2.63 17.70
N ASN A 314 -8.32 2.48 17.85
CA ASN A 314 -9.00 2.45 19.14
C ASN A 314 -9.12 1.03 19.71
N VAL A 315 -8.68 -0.01 18.99
CA VAL A 315 -8.75 -1.39 19.49
C VAL A 315 -7.75 -1.57 20.64
N ASP A 316 -8.20 -2.18 21.73
CA ASP A 316 -7.36 -2.61 22.83
C ASP A 316 -6.91 -4.06 22.61
N TYR A 317 -5.62 -4.20 22.34
CA TYR A 317 -5.00 -5.47 22.01
C TYR A 317 -4.98 -6.45 23.20
N MET A 318 -5.07 -5.95 24.44
CA MET A 318 -5.10 -6.80 25.63
C MET A 318 -6.46 -7.44 25.89
N THR A 319 -7.53 -6.73 25.52
CA THR A 319 -8.90 -7.18 25.76
C THR A 319 -9.57 -7.76 24.52
N GLY A 320 -9.03 -7.51 23.33
CA GLY A 320 -9.66 -7.91 22.08
C GLY A 320 -10.97 -7.15 21.82
N LYS A 321 -11.10 -5.93 22.35
CA LYS A 321 -12.31 -5.11 22.26
C LYS A 321 -11.96 -3.69 21.82
N MET A 322 -12.98 -2.90 21.49
CA MET A 322 -12.79 -1.45 21.37
C MET A 322 -12.38 -0.90 22.73
N GLY A 323 -11.27 -0.17 22.76
CA GLY A 323 -10.74 0.43 23.97
C GLY A 323 -11.70 1.46 24.56
N THR A 324 -11.59 1.65 25.87
CA THR A 324 -12.32 2.69 26.61
C THR A 324 -11.36 3.79 27.04
N GLY A 325 -11.92 4.93 27.48
CA GLY A 325 -11.14 6.08 27.92
C GLY A 325 -10.20 6.63 26.84
N ASP A 326 -9.00 7.04 27.22
CA ASP A 326 -8.09 7.76 26.32
C ASP A 326 -7.53 6.90 25.18
N SER A 327 -7.23 5.62 25.46
CA SER A 327 -6.72 4.67 24.45
C SER A 327 -7.75 4.30 23.39
N GLY A 328 -9.04 4.38 23.74
CA GLY A 328 -10.18 4.19 22.83
C GLY A 328 -10.56 5.44 22.02
N ASN A 329 -9.86 6.55 22.20
CA ASN A 329 -10.18 7.84 21.59
C ASN A 329 -9.07 8.39 20.69
N ILE A 330 -8.06 7.58 20.34
CA ILE A 330 -6.94 8.00 19.48
C ILE A 330 -7.45 8.54 18.15
N LEU A 331 -8.38 7.85 17.49
CA LEU A 331 -8.95 8.31 16.22
C LEU A 331 -9.62 9.68 16.38
N LYS A 332 -10.39 9.88 17.45
CA LYS A 332 -11.08 11.15 17.75
C LYS A 332 -10.08 12.28 18.03
N LYS A 333 -8.97 11.99 18.72
CA LYS A 333 -7.89 12.96 18.97
C LYS A 333 -7.19 13.37 17.68
N LEU A 334 -6.97 12.44 16.74
CA LEU A 334 -6.44 12.74 15.41
C LEU A 334 -7.44 13.53 14.55
N MET A 335 -8.74 13.23 14.62
CA MET A 335 -9.77 13.93 13.84
C MET A 335 -9.83 15.45 14.10
N LYS A 336 -9.29 15.94 15.23
CA LYS A 336 -9.30 17.36 15.56
C LYS A 336 -8.52 18.22 14.54
N ASP A 337 -7.41 17.70 14.04
CA ASP A 337 -6.44 18.45 13.23
C ASP A 337 -5.85 17.65 12.06
N ARG A 338 -6.07 16.33 12.01
CA ARG A 338 -5.51 15.44 10.96
C ARG A 338 -6.48 15.10 9.83
N ARG A 339 -7.66 15.72 9.76
CA ARG A 339 -8.55 15.67 8.57
C ARG A 339 -8.02 16.61 7.48
N VAL A 340 -6.83 16.30 6.99
CA VAL A 340 -6.01 17.17 6.11
C VAL A 340 -6.05 16.74 4.64
N ASP A 341 -6.65 15.59 4.33
CA ASP A 341 -6.83 15.11 2.96
C ASP A 341 -8.16 15.62 2.38
N LYS A 342 -8.08 16.36 1.27
CA LYS A 342 -9.23 17.00 0.61
C LYS A 342 -10.26 15.98 0.10
N GLY A 343 -9.84 14.74 -0.20
CA GLY A 343 -10.64 13.64 -0.71
C GLY A 343 -11.23 12.75 0.38
N ALA A 344 -10.63 12.73 1.56
CA ALA A 344 -11.10 11.97 2.73
C ALA A 344 -11.44 12.87 3.93
N ARG A 345 -12.30 13.87 3.70
CA ARG A 345 -12.59 14.98 4.64
C ARG A 345 -13.08 14.56 6.02
N PHE A 346 -13.58 13.33 6.19
CA PHE A 346 -14.10 12.81 7.45
C PHE A 346 -13.12 11.92 8.21
N SER A 347 -12.02 11.50 7.58
CA SER A 347 -11.05 10.58 8.18
C SER A 347 -9.73 11.29 8.43
N PRO A 348 -9.08 11.09 9.59
CA PRO A 348 -7.76 11.64 9.81
C PRO A 348 -6.69 10.86 9.04
N VAL A 349 -5.57 11.51 8.75
CA VAL A 349 -4.39 10.92 8.09
C VAL A 349 -3.29 10.61 9.10
N PHE A 350 -2.71 9.42 8.99
CA PHE A 350 -1.49 9.04 9.70
C PHE A 350 -0.71 7.98 8.91
N GLY A 351 0.52 8.32 8.51
CA GLY A 351 1.37 7.45 7.69
C GLY A 351 1.15 7.58 6.18
N ARG A 352 2.04 6.92 5.43
CA ARG A 352 2.11 6.94 3.97
C ARG A 352 2.01 5.55 3.37
N TYR A 353 1.22 5.43 2.32
CA TYR A 353 1.22 4.27 1.45
C TYR A 353 2.47 4.28 0.57
N VAL A 354 3.14 3.13 0.53
CA VAL A 354 4.44 2.98 -0.13
C VAL A 354 4.39 1.83 -1.14
N PHE A 355 5.02 2.06 -2.28
CA PHE A 355 5.25 1.10 -3.36
C PHE A 355 6.76 0.95 -3.57
N LEU A 356 7.17 -0.22 -4.01
CA LEU A 356 8.57 -0.49 -4.34
C LEU A 356 8.87 -0.05 -5.77
N ASP A 357 10.01 0.62 -5.99
CA ASP A 357 10.52 0.78 -7.34
C ASP A 357 10.95 -0.60 -7.89
N ARG A 358 10.60 -0.90 -9.15
CA ARG A 358 10.68 -2.27 -9.68
C ARG A 358 12.09 -2.82 -9.76
N ASP A 359 13.07 -1.94 -9.90
CA ASP A 359 14.47 -2.33 -9.96
C ASP A 359 15.00 -2.80 -8.59
N CYS A 360 14.18 -2.69 -7.54
CA CYS A 360 14.51 -3.06 -6.17
C CYS A 360 13.81 -4.34 -5.69
N GLU A 361 13.12 -5.09 -6.56
CA GLU A 361 12.44 -6.34 -6.19
C GLU A 361 13.45 -7.40 -5.72
N ASN A 362 13.12 -8.10 -4.63
CA ASN A 362 13.96 -9.05 -3.91
C ASN A 362 15.20 -8.45 -3.20
N ALA A 363 15.34 -7.13 -3.15
CA ALA A 363 16.29 -6.50 -2.23
C ALA A 363 15.84 -6.67 -0.78
N SER A 364 16.77 -6.63 0.17
CA SER A 364 16.45 -6.65 1.60
C SER A 364 16.77 -5.32 2.25
N ILE A 365 15.98 -4.94 3.26
CA ILE A 365 16.23 -3.80 4.14
C ILE A 365 16.30 -4.24 5.58
N ARG A 366 17.12 -3.55 6.38
CA ARG A 366 17.37 -3.87 7.79
C ARG A 366 17.02 -2.72 8.72
N VAL A 367 16.69 -3.06 9.96
CA VAL A 367 16.63 -2.07 11.05
C VAL A 367 18.02 -1.45 11.23
N GLY A 368 18.06 -0.13 11.39
CA GLY A 368 19.26 0.69 11.46
C GLY A 368 19.77 1.20 10.12
N GLU A 369 19.17 0.82 8.98
CA GLU A 369 19.60 1.35 7.68
C GLU A 369 19.21 2.82 7.52
N GLU A 370 20.14 3.59 6.94
CA GLU A 370 19.94 5.01 6.67
C GLU A 370 18.84 5.22 5.62
N VAL A 371 17.99 6.21 5.90
CA VAL A 371 16.92 6.66 5.01
C VAL A 371 17.05 8.14 4.72
N THR A 372 17.01 8.48 3.44
CA THR A 372 17.01 9.87 2.98
C THR A 372 15.76 10.17 2.15
N VAL A 373 15.22 11.38 2.29
CA VAL A 373 14.10 11.85 1.46
C VAL A 373 14.67 12.43 0.18
N SER A 374 14.58 11.69 -0.92
CA SER A 374 15.09 12.14 -2.23
C SER A 374 14.11 13.05 -2.97
N ARG A 375 12.80 12.96 -2.67
CA ARG A 375 11.80 13.87 -3.25
C ARG A 375 10.68 14.18 -2.28
N ARG A 376 10.18 15.42 -2.32
CA ARG A 376 9.00 15.90 -1.60
C ARG A 376 7.92 16.40 -2.56
N VAL A 377 6.67 16.40 -2.11
CA VAL A 377 5.56 17.12 -2.73
C VAL A 377 5.29 18.41 -1.96
N GLU A 378 4.81 19.44 -2.66
CA GLU A 378 4.46 20.74 -2.06
C GLU A 378 3.11 20.70 -1.31
N GLU A 379 2.16 19.93 -1.86
CA GLU A 379 0.84 19.74 -1.27
C GLU A 379 0.62 18.28 -0.86
N ARG A 380 -0.25 18.06 0.14
CA ARG A 380 -0.71 16.72 0.50
C ARG A 380 -1.46 16.08 -0.67
N THR A 381 -1.25 14.79 -0.87
CA THR A 381 -2.00 14.00 -1.85
C THR A 381 -3.49 13.99 -1.52
N THR A 382 -4.34 13.94 -2.56
CA THR A 382 -5.79 13.80 -2.41
C THR A 382 -6.24 12.36 -2.60
N TYR A 383 -6.93 11.80 -1.61
CA TYR A 383 -7.54 10.48 -1.70
C TYR A 383 -8.61 10.44 -2.80
N GLY A 384 -8.55 9.44 -3.68
CA GLY A 384 -9.63 9.21 -4.67
C GLY A 384 -9.70 10.19 -5.84
N GLU A 385 -8.72 11.09 -6.05
CA GLU A 385 -8.61 11.86 -7.30
C GLU A 385 -8.16 10.98 -8.46
N HIS A 386 -9.10 10.14 -8.93
CA HIS A 386 -9.36 9.72 -10.30
C HIS A 386 -10.56 8.75 -10.29
N ASN A 387 -11.70 9.29 -10.71
CA ASN A 387 -12.94 8.67 -11.16
C ASN A 387 -14.16 9.05 -10.28
N PRO A 388 -15.05 9.98 -10.72
CA PRO A 388 -16.24 10.40 -9.98
C PRO A 388 -17.34 9.32 -9.84
N ARG A 389 -17.02 8.04 -10.08
CA ARG A 389 -17.97 6.91 -10.03
C ARG A 389 -17.80 5.97 -8.85
N PHE A 390 -16.86 6.20 -7.94
CA PHE A 390 -16.56 5.25 -6.86
C PHE A 390 -16.45 5.94 -5.51
N ILE A 391 -17.56 6.52 -5.04
CA ILE A 391 -17.76 6.82 -3.61
C ILE A 391 -18.85 5.86 -3.12
N GLY A 392 -18.41 4.69 -2.68
CA GLY A 392 -19.21 3.75 -1.91
C GLY A 392 -18.39 3.39 -0.68
N LEU A 393 -18.79 3.93 0.46
CA LEU A 393 -18.24 3.63 1.78
C LEU A 393 -18.36 2.12 2.04
N ALA A 394 -17.26 1.50 2.44
CA ALA A 394 -17.22 0.17 3.06
C ALA A 394 -16.73 0.33 4.50
#